data_AF-A0A1Y3AF18-F1
#
_entry.id   AF-A0A1Y3AF18-F1
#
_cell.length_a   1.000
_cell.length_b   1.000
_cell.length_c   1.000
_cell.angle_alpha   90.00
_cell.angle_beta   90.00
_cell.angle_gamma   90.00
#
_symmetry.space_group_name_H-M   'P 1'
#
loop_
_entity.id
_entity.type
_entity.pdbx_description
1 polymer ?
#
loop_
_entity_poly.entity_id
_entity_poly.type
_entity_poly.pdbx_seq_one_letter_code
_entity_poly.pdbx_strand_id
1 'polypeptide(L)'
;RARVSCVGMRHKGAVTTQVFTVRGVGVDGLPEVRGAEVEALGRAGRSLSFGDLAGNAFEIRVADAVDDAPERVAAAVRDRRAVAGGGEAPPDDEGDVRIEATVGVPNYFGQQRFGSRRPVTHLVGLAIAREDPREAVRLYAGNPAETEPDDTRAALDRVDAAFGVGGDSEADDDPAADGTGDGDWAACLDAIPGKLRFERSMVHRLADRGVAADAPADHDDWWHALEAVPSNLQRLFVNAAQSYLFNRIVSERLRRGLPFDRPVAGDVVCFADGDAPAALYAPDTDRLQRVDADRVDVVSRHCERGRAFVTAPLVGTETALGDGEPGEIEREVLADAGIEPGDFDLPGEFDSRGTRRAVLLRTDLDVTFADGDPRFAFALPSGSYATVLLREFTKSGPLDL
;
A
#
# COMPACT_ATOMS: atom_id res chain seq x y z
N ARG A 1 24.96 -11.43 -13.28
CA ARG A 1 24.27 -10.75 -12.15
C ARG A 1 24.04 -9.29 -12.54
N ALA A 2 22.86 -8.76 -12.22
CA ALA A 2 22.11 -7.74 -12.98
C ALA A 2 22.94 -6.55 -13.49
N ARG A 3 23.02 -6.41 -14.82
CA ARG A 3 23.62 -5.25 -15.49
C ARG A 3 22.65 -4.06 -15.61
N VAL A 4 21.36 -4.28 -15.32
CA VAL A 4 20.30 -3.29 -15.47
C VAL A 4 19.76 -2.92 -14.09
N SER A 5 19.58 -1.63 -13.84
CA SER A 5 19.01 -1.10 -12.60
C SER A 5 18.06 0.05 -12.90
N CYS A 6 16.88 0.08 -12.27
CA CYS A 6 15.87 1.11 -12.45
C CYS A 6 15.46 1.71 -11.10
N VAL A 7 14.72 2.82 -11.16
CA VAL A 7 14.29 3.60 -9.98
C VAL A 7 12.99 3.10 -9.35
N GLY A 8 12.29 2.18 -10.02
CA GLY A 8 11.02 1.62 -9.58
C GLY A 8 10.41 0.70 -10.63
N MET A 9 9.41 -0.08 -10.23
CA MET A 9 8.58 -0.82 -11.18
C MET A 9 7.44 0.06 -11.68
N ARG A 10 6.92 -0.27 -12.86
CA ARG A 10 5.78 0.41 -13.50
C ARG A 10 4.68 -0.60 -13.85
N HIS A 11 3.46 -0.12 -14.02
CA HIS A 11 2.31 -0.97 -14.31
C HIS A 11 2.45 -1.64 -15.69
N LYS A 12 2.23 -2.96 -15.78
CA LYS A 12 2.39 -3.73 -17.02
C LYS A 12 1.31 -3.40 -18.06
N GLY A 13 0.11 -3.06 -17.61
CA GLY A 13 -1.05 -2.75 -18.47
C GLY A 13 -1.12 -1.28 -18.91
N ALA A 14 0.00 -0.55 -18.92
CA ALA A 14 0.04 0.87 -19.25
C ALA A 14 1.20 1.17 -20.23
N VAL A 15 1.10 2.30 -20.94
CA VAL A 15 2.24 2.89 -21.63
C VAL A 15 3.04 3.67 -20.60
N THR A 16 4.34 3.38 -20.47
CA THR A 16 5.17 3.93 -19.40
C THR A 16 6.52 4.37 -19.92
N THR A 17 7.00 5.51 -19.42
CA THR A 17 8.35 6.03 -19.67
C THR A 17 9.11 6.04 -18.35
N GLN A 18 10.31 5.48 -18.33
CA GLN A 18 11.16 5.42 -17.13
C GLN A 18 12.64 5.44 -17.47
N VAL A 19 13.45 5.90 -16.52
CA VAL A 19 14.91 5.89 -16.64
C VAL A 19 15.48 4.65 -15.96
N PHE A 20 16.46 4.04 -16.61
CA PHE A 20 17.25 2.93 -16.08
C PHE A 20 18.72 3.10 -16.45
N THR A 21 19.58 2.36 -15.75
CA THR A 21 21.03 2.32 -16.00
C THR A 21 21.42 0.93 -16.48
N VAL A 22 22.34 0.89 -17.45
CA VAL A 22 22.93 -0.37 -17.96
C VAL A 22 24.44 -0.30 -17.78
N ARG A 23 24.99 -1.22 -16.98
CA ARG A 23 26.43 -1.28 -16.71
C ARG A 23 27.17 -1.98 -17.84
N GLY A 24 28.22 -1.33 -18.34
CA GLY A 24 29.16 -1.92 -19.29
C GLY A 24 28.63 -2.02 -20.73
N VAL A 25 27.63 -1.22 -21.08
CA VAL A 25 27.09 -1.12 -22.44
C VAL A 25 27.30 0.32 -22.93
N GLY A 26 27.87 0.48 -24.13
CA GLY A 26 28.01 1.77 -24.78
C GLY A 26 26.69 2.25 -25.37
N VAL A 27 26.59 3.55 -25.65
CA VAL A 27 25.37 4.17 -26.22
C VAL A 27 24.91 3.47 -27.50
N ASP A 28 25.85 3.13 -28.39
CA ASP A 28 25.57 2.45 -29.66
C ASP A 28 25.34 0.93 -29.51
N GLY A 29 25.44 0.40 -28.30
CA GLY A 29 25.33 -1.03 -27.98
C GLY A 29 24.00 -1.41 -27.33
N LEU A 30 23.01 -0.52 -27.32
CA LEU A 30 21.70 -0.80 -26.75
C LEU A 30 20.93 -1.77 -27.66
N PRO A 31 20.35 -2.85 -27.10
CA PRO A 31 19.58 -3.80 -27.89
C PRO A 31 18.22 -3.19 -28.29
N GLU A 32 17.72 -3.59 -29.46
CA GLU A 32 16.31 -3.38 -29.79
C GLU A 32 15.44 -4.25 -28.88
N VAL A 33 14.42 -3.64 -28.26
CA VAL A 33 13.48 -4.33 -27.39
C VAL A 33 12.09 -4.24 -28.01
N ARG A 34 11.49 -5.40 -28.32
CA ARG A 34 10.17 -5.43 -28.93
C ARG A 34 9.13 -4.80 -28.00
N GLY A 35 8.40 -3.80 -28.53
CA GLY A 35 7.35 -3.10 -27.78
C GLY A 35 7.87 -2.04 -26.81
N ALA A 36 9.14 -1.65 -26.91
CA ALA A 36 9.71 -0.55 -26.15
C ALA A 36 10.65 0.28 -27.02
N GLU A 37 10.62 1.59 -26.82
CA GLU A 37 11.61 2.51 -27.37
C GLU A 37 12.68 2.75 -26.32
N VAL A 38 13.95 2.63 -26.71
CA VAL A 38 15.09 2.81 -25.80
C VAL A 38 16.01 3.88 -26.36
N GLU A 39 16.11 4.98 -25.62
CA GLU A 39 16.98 6.11 -25.95
C GLU A 39 18.08 6.27 -24.90
N ALA A 40 19.31 6.52 -25.35
CA ALA A 40 20.43 6.80 -24.46
C ALA A 40 20.42 8.28 -24.02
N LEU A 41 20.08 8.53 -22.76
CA LEU A 41 20.12 9.89 -22.19
C LEU A 41 21.55 10.37 -21.86
N GLY A 42 22.48 9.44 -21.62
CA GLY A 42 23.86 9.76 -21.27
C GLY A 42 24.53 8.69 -20.41
N ARG A 43 25.61 9.09 -19.72
CA ARG A 43 26.36 8.23 -18.80
C ARG A 43 26.19 8.73 -17.36
N ALA A 44 26.00 7.81 -16.44
CA ALA A 44 25.93 8.10 -15.00
C ALA A 44 27.14 7.49 -14.27
N GLY A 45 27.65 8.19 -13.25
CA GLY A 45 28.75 7.69 -12.40
C GLY A 45 28.32 6.63 -11.38
N ARG A 46 27.02 6.44 -11.19
CA ARG A 46 26.42 5.42 -10.30
C ARG A 46 25.22 4.75 -10.98
N SER A 47 24.88 3.55 -10.51
CA SER A 47 23.61 2.91 -10.85
C SER A 47 22.44 3.64 -10.19
N LEU A 48 21.29 3.61 -10.86
CA LEU A 48 20.02 3.98 -10.26
C LEU A 48 19.55 2.89 -9.31
N SER A 49 18.95 3.32 -8.21
CA SER A 49 18.41 2.46 -7.15
C SER A 49 16.94 2.79 -6.91
N PHE A 50 16.21 1.83 -6.31
CA PHE A 50 14.87 2.12 -5.79
C PHE A 50 14.94 3.28 -4.80
N GLY A 51 14.07 4.28 -4.97
CA GLY A 51 14.08 5.50 -4.17
C GLY A 51 14.69 6.72 -4.87
N ASP A 52 15.46 6.55 -5.95
CA ASP A 52 15.99 7.67 -6.77
C ASP A 52 14.90 8.40 -7.61
N LEU A 53 13.61 8.19 -7.29
CA LEU A 53 12.46 8.75 -8.00
C LEU A 53 11.62 9.58 -7.04
N ALA A 54 11.44 10.87 -7.34
CA ALA A 54 10.58 11.75 -6.58
C ALA A 54 9.08 11.40 -6.75
N GLY A 55 8.64 10.98 -7.94
CA GLY A 55 7.24 10.69 -8.22
C GLY A 55 6.95 10.28 -9.66
N ASN A 56 5.68 10.27 -10.04
CA ASN A 56 5.23 9.95 -11.40
C ASN A 56 4.15 10.94 -11.85
N ALA A 57 4.19 11.32 -13.12
CA ALA A 57 3.06 11.96 -13.80
C ALA A 57 2.17 10.90 -14.45
N PHE A 58 0.87 11.13 -14.41
CA PHE A 58 -0.15 10.23 -14.92
C PHE A 58 -1.05 10.99 -15.90
N GLU A 59 -1.42 10.31 -16.97
CA GLU A 59 -2.55 10.67 -17.83
C GLU A 59 -3.43 9.42 -17.95
N ILE A 60 -4.66 9.51 -17.46
CA ILE A 60 -5.57 8.37 -17.36
C ILE A 60 -6.93 8.75 -17.94
N ARG A 61 -7.37 8.01 -18.96
CA ARG A 61 -8.75 8.06 -19.46
C ARG A 61 -9.59 7.04 -18.70
N VAL A 62 -10.72 7.49 -18.15
CA VAL A 62 -11.78 6.59 -17.65
C VAL A 62 -12.78 6.44 -18.78
N ALA A 63 -12.82 5.24 -19.37
CA ALA A 63 -13.69 4.95 -20.51
C ALA A 63 -15.09 4.52 -20.06
N ASP A 64 -16.04 4.58 -20.99
CA ASP A 64 -17.44 4.18 -20.81
C ASP A 64 -18.11 4.96 -19.66
N ALA A 65 -17.85 6.27 -19.63
CA ALA A 65 -18.42 7.15 -18.62
C ALA A 65 -19.94 7.31 -18.78
N VAL A 66 -20.61 7.56 -17.65
CA VAL A 66 -22.04 7.91 -17.62
C VAL A 66 -22.28 9.28 -18.26
N ASP A 67 -23.49 9.50 -18.81
CA ASP A 67 -23.83 10.74 -19.51
C ASP A 67 -23.65 12.01 -18.63
N ASP A 68 -23.86 11.91 -17.31
CA ASP A 68 -23.70 12.98 -16.33
C ASP A 68 -22.28 13.04 -15.70
N ALA A 69 -21.29 12.45 -16.36
CA ALA A 69 -19.90 12.44 -15.89
C ALA A 69 -19.31 13.85 -15.68
N PRO A 70 -19.52 14.85 -16.56
CA PRO A 70 -19.02 16.21 -16.33
C PRO A 70 -19.48 16.81 -15.00
N GLU A 71 -20.77 16.73 -14.69
CA GLU A 71 -21.36 17.27 -13.47
C GLU A 71 -20.85 16.52 -12.22
N ARG A 72 -20.75 15.18 -12.31
CA ARG A 72 -20.23 14.34 -11.23
C ARG A 72 -18.76 14.61 -10.93
N VAL A 73 -17.93 14.74 -11.97
CA VAL A 73 -16.52 15.08 -11.82
C VAL A 73 -16.37 16.46 -11.20
N ALA A 74 -17.11 17.46 -11.70
CA ALA A 74 -17.07 18.81 -11.13
C ALA A 74 -17.47 18.82 -9.64
N ALA A 75 -18.51 18.08 -9.27
CA ALA A 75 -18.90 17.90 -7.86
C ALA A 75 -17.79 17.22 -7.03
N ALA A 76 -17.21 16.13 -7.53
CA ALA A 76 -16.11 15.45 -6.84
C ALA A 76 -14.88 16.36 -6.68
N VAL A 77 -14.51 17.14 -7.69
CA VAL A 77 -13.42 18.13 -7.60
C VAL A 77 -13.71 19.16 -6.51
N ARG A 78 -14.94 19.69 -6.42
CA ARG A 78 -15.34 20.63 -5.35
C ARG A 78 -15.13 20.02 -3.96
N ASP A 79 -15.58 18.80 -3.74
CA ASP A 79 -15.40 18.11 -2.45
C ASP A 79 -13.92 17.87 -2.13
N ARG A 80 -13.11 17.50 -3.13
CA ARG A 80 -11.67 17.22 -2.92
C ARG A 80 -10.84 18.49 -2.75
N ARG A 81 -11.25 19.63 -3.30
CA ARG A 81 -10.64 20.94 -3.01
C ARG A 81 -10.80 21.32 -1.54
N ALA A 82 -11.98 21.08 -0.97
CA ALA A 82 -12.24 21.34 0.45
C ALA A 82 -11.30 20.52 1.35
N VAL A 83 -11.08 19.24 1.03
CA VAL A 83 -10.11 18.37 1.73
C VAL A 83 -8.66 18.84 1.56
N ALA A 84 -8.34 19.47 0.42
CA ALA A 84 -7.03 20.06 0.19
C ALA A 84 -6.79 21.36 0.98
N GLY A 85 -7.79 21.93 1.66
CA GLY A 85 -7.68 23.23 2.32
C GLY A 85 -7.76 24.43 1.35
N GLY A 86 -8.27 24.21 0.13
CA GLY A 86 -8.55 25.31 -0.82
C GLY A 86 -9.82 26.08 -0.43
N GLY A 87 -9.80 27.42 -0.55
CA GLY A 87 -10.95 28.30 -0.35
C GLY A 87 -12.03 28.18 -1.44
N GLU A 88 -13.11 28.98 -1.32
CA GLU A 88 -14.26 28.99 -2.24
C GLU A 88 -13.87 29.15 -3.71
N ALA A 89 -14.62 28.46 -4.56
CA ALA A 89 -14.36 28.29 -6.00
C ALA A 89 -14.34 29.63 -6.77
N PRO A 90 -13.61 29.71 -7.91
CA PRO A 90 -13.99 30.62 -8.98
C PRO A 90 -15.42 30.29 -9.43
N PRO A 91 -16.20 31.28 -9.94
CA PRO A 91 -17.56 31.04 -10.39
C PRO A 91 -17.58 29.98 -11.50
N ASP A 92 -18.68 29.23 -11.56
CA ASP A 92 -19.01 28.33 -12.65
C ASP A 92 -18.92 29.11 -13.98
N ASP A 93 -17.88 28.84 -14.77
CA ASP A 93 -18.01 29.05 -16.21
C ASP A 93 -18.81 27.85 -16.71
N GLU A 94 -20.13 28.03 -16.77
CA GLU A 94 -21.06 27.11 -17.42
C GLU A 94 -20.61 26.93 -18.88
N GLY A 95 -19.77 25.91 -19.12
CA GLY A 95 -19.36 25.52 -20.46
C GLY A 95 -17.91 25.09 -20.64
N ASP A 96 -17.04 25.12 -19.61
CA ASP A 96 -15.64 24.76 -19.82
C ASP A 96 -15.39 23.24 -19.78
N VAL A 97 -14.83 22.70 -20.87
CA VAL A 97 -14.53 21.27 -21.07
C VAL A 97 -13.31 20.82 -20.24
N ARG A 98 -12.70 21.76 -19.50
CA ARG A 98 -11.47 21.56 -18.74
C ARG A 98 -11.63 22.05 -17.31
N ILE A 99 -11.19 21.24 -16.35
CA ILE A 99 -11.20 21.56 -14.91
C ILE A 99 -9.77 21.51 -14.40
N GLU A 100 -9.24 22.63 -13.93
CA GLU A 100 -7.93 22.71 -13.27
C GLU A 100 -8.11 22.99 -11.78
N ALA A 101 -7.54 22.17 -10.89
CA ALA A 101 -7.77 22.24 -9.45
C ALA A 101 -6.66 21.59 -8.63
N THR A 102 -6.27 22.19 -7.50
CA THR A 102 -5.56 21.44 -6.45
C THR A 102 -6.57 20.63 -5.63
N VAL A 103 -6.43 19.31 -5.64
CA VAL A 103 -7.33 18.39 -4.95
C VAL A 103 -6.58 17.59 -3.88
N GLY A 104 -7.31 17.15 -2.85
CA GLY A 104 -6.78 16.41 -1.72
C GLY A 104 -7.62 15.16 -1.46
N VAL A 105 -6.96 14.02 -1.24
CA VAL A 105 -7.61 12.76 -0.86
C VAL A 105 -6.86 12.11 0.31
N PRO A 106 -7.53 11.33 1.17
CA PRO A 106 -6.83 10.50 2.15
C PRO A 106 -5.78 9.62 1.46
N ASN A 107 -4.54 9.64 1.97
CA ASN A 107 -3.39 9.01 1.34
C ASN A 107 -3.30 7.50 1.61
N TYR A 108 -4.38 6.77 1.36
CA TYR A 108 -4.46 5.34 1.61
C TYR A 108 -3.44 4.54 0.77
N PHE A 109 -3.10 3.35 1.25
CA PHE A 109 -2.52 2.31 0.42
C PHE A 109 -3.63 1.64 -0.40
N GLY A 110 -3.45 1.60 -1.73
CA GLY A 110 -4.39 0.95 -2.63
C GLY A 110 -4.39 -0.57 -2.49
N GLN A 111 -5.46 -1.23 -2.94
CA GLN A 111 -5.64 -2.69 -2.82
C GLN A 111 -4.49 -3.52 -3.41
N GLN A 112 -3.84 -3.01 -4.46
CA GLN A 112 -2.65 -3.64 -5.05
C GLN A 112 -1.53 -3.90 -4.03
N ARG A 113 -1.47 -3.13 -2.92
CA ARG A 113 -0.53 -3.34 -1.81
C ARG A 113 -0.84 -4.62 -1.03
N PHE A 114 -2.12 -5.00 -0.96
CA PHE A 114 -2.60 -6.14 -0.18
C PHE A 114 -2.71 -7.43 -1.00
N GLY A 115 -2.74 -7.30 -2.33
CA GLY A 115 -2.89 -8.38 -3.31
C GLY A 115 -4.17 -8.19 -4.12
N SER A 116 -4.05 -8.02 -5.44
CA SER A 116 -5.18 -7.66 -6.31
C SER A 116 -6.22 -8.77 -6.48
N ARG A 117 -5.78 -10.02 -6.59
CA ARG A 117 -6.69 -11.18 -6.65
C ARG A 117 -7.12 -11.58 -5.26
N ARG A 118 -6.13 -11.89 -4.42
CA ARG A 118 -6.32 -12.33 -3.05
C ARG A 118 -5.67 -11.33 -2.09
N PRO A 119 -6.45 -10.50 -1.39
CA PRO A 119 -5.94 -9.48 -0.48
C PRO A 119 -5.51 -10.10 0.87
N VAL A 120 -4.38 -10.80 0.90
CA VAL A 120 -3.96 -11.61 2.07
C VAL A 120 -2.68 -11.13 2.75
N THR A 121 -1.86 -10.33 2.07
CA THR A 121 -0.50 -10.00 2.57
C THR A 121 -0.48 -9.26 3.90
N HIS A 122 -1.50 -8.45 4.20
CA HIS A 122 -1.63 -7.76 5.48
C HIS A 122 -2.08 -8.70 6.60
N LEU A 123 -2.95 -9.68 6.32
CA LEU A 123 -3.36 -10.69 7.29
C LEU A 123 -2.15 -11.53 7.70
N VAL A 124 -1.35 -11.97 6.73
CA VAL A 124 -0.08 -12.67 6.97
C VAL A 124 0.85 -11.81 7.81
N GLY A 125 1.02 -10.52 7.47
CA GLY A 125 1.85 -9.60 8.25
C GLY A 125 1.37 -9.37 9.69
N LEU A 126 0.05 -9.33 9.92
CA LEU A 126 -0.52 -9.20 11.26
C LEU A 126 -0.31 -10.46 12.08
N ALA A 127 -0.45 -11.65 11.48
CA ALA A 127 -0.12 -12.92 12.15
C ALA A 127 1.37 -13.00 12.51
N ILE A 128 2.26 -12.57 11.61
CA ILE A 128 3.71 -12.48 11.89
C ILE A 128 3.97 -11.54 13.07
N ALA A 129 3.36 -10.35 13.08
CA ALA A 129 3.56 -9.38 14.18
C ALA A 129 3.04 -9.92 15.52
N ARG A 130 1.97 -10.70 15.53
CA ARG A 130 1.45 -11.36 16.74
C ARG A 130 2.24 -12.60 17.18
N GLU A 131 3.42 -12.84 16.60
CA GLU A 131 4.24 -14.04 16.80
C GLU A 131 3.46 -15.36 16.55
N ASP A 132 2.54 -15.35 15.59
CA ASP A 132 1.81 -16.54 15.14
C ASP A 132 2.23 -16.93 13.70
N PRO A 133 3.44 -17.48 13.52
CA PRO A 133 3.91 -17.95 12.22
C PRO A 133 3.07 -19.11 11.68
N ARG A 134 2.40 -19.91 12.53
CA ARG A 134 1.49 -20.97 12.09
C ARG A 134 0.34 -20.39 11.27
N GLU A 135 -0.35 -19.39 11.83
CA GLU A 135 -1.43 -18.69 11.17
C GLU A 135 -0.94 -17.93 9.93
N ALA A 136 0.26 -17.35 9.97
CA ALA A 136 0.86 -16.70 8.81
C ALA A 136 1.13 -17.68 7.64
N VAL A 137 1.61 -18.90 7.91
CA VAL A 137 1.79 -19.95 6.88
C VAL A 137 0.44 -20.36 6.31
N ARG A 138 -0.54 -20.62 7.19
CA ARG A 138 -1.90 -20.98 6.79
C ARG A 138 -2.54 -19.90 5.92
N LEU A 139 -2.50 -18.63 6.33
CA LEU A 139 -3.07 -17.53 5.55
C LEU A 139 -2.44 -17.42 4.17
N TYR A 140 -1.13 -17.65 4.04
CA TYR A 140 -0.47 -17.51 2.74
C TYR A 140 -0.66 -18.74 1.84
N ALA A 141 -0.53 -19.95 2.40
CA ALA A 141 -0.60 -21.22 1.68
C ALA A 141 -2.02 -21.83 1.60
N GLY A 142 -2.95 -21.34 2.40
CA GLY A 142 -4.39 -21.64 2.45
C GLY A 142 -5.21 -20.37 2.20
N ASN A 143 -6.32 -20.11 2.90
CA ASN A 143 -7.17 -18.91 2.79
C ASN A 143 -7.55 -18.53 1.34
N PRO A 144 -8.44 -19.30 0.68
CA PRO A 144 -8.86 -19.05 -0.69
C PRO A 144 -9.73 -17.81 -0.85
N ALA A 145 -9.55 -17.09 -1.96
CA ALA A 145 -10.44 -15.99 -2.35
C ALA A 145 -11.37 -16.38 -3.51
N GLU A 146 -12.60 -15.86 -3.54
CA GLU A 146 -13.59 -16.13 -4.61
C GLU A 146 -13.09 -15.75 -6.02
N THR A 147 -12.20 -14.77 -6.11
CA THR A 147 -11.58 -14.28 -7.34
C THR A 147 -10.52 -15.23 -7.93
N GLU A 148 -10.11 -16.26 -7.18
CA GLU A 148 -9.12 -17.23 -7.63
C GLU A 148 -9.77 -18.36 -8.45
N PRO A 149 -9.04 -19.01 -9.38
CA PRO A 149 -9.58 -20.12 -10.15
C PRO A 149 -9.93 -21.33 -9.26
N ASP A 150 -10.91 -22.14 -9.67
CA ASP A 150 -11.43 -23.27 -8.88
C ASP A 150 -10.34 -24.26 -8.43
N ASP A 151 -9.36 -24.54 -9.29
CA ASP A 151 -8.22 -25.43 -8.99
C ASP A 151 -7.32 -24.89 -7.86
N THR A 152 -7.26 -23.57 -7.73
CA THR A 152 -6.48 -22.85 -6.73
C THR A 152 -7.25 -22.85 -5.43
N ARG A 153 -8.55 -22.49 -5.47
CA ARG A 153 -9.39 -22.49 -4.28
C ARG A 153 -9.41 -23.86 -3.60
N ALA A 154 -9.67 -24.94 -4.36
CA ALA A 154 -9.69 -26.30 -3.83
C ALA A 154 -8.34 -26.74 -3.21
N ALA A 155 -7.21 -26.29 -3.75
CA ALA A 155 -5.90 -26.61 -3.19
C ALA A 155 -5.64 -25.84 -1.89
N LEU A 156 -6.04 -24.57 -1.81
CA LEU A 156 -5.92 -23.75 -0.60
C LEU A 156 -6.89 -24.24 0.49
N ASP A 157 -8.12 -24.63 0.13
CA ASP A 157 -9.08 -25.28 1.04
C ASP A 157 -8.49 -26.56 1.66
N ARG A 158 -7.77 -27.36 0.87
CA ARG A 158 -7.09 -28.56 1.37
C ARG A 158 -5.99 -28.23 2.38
N VAL A 159 -5.28 -27.11 2.19
CA VAL A 159 -4.29 -26.62 3.16
C VAL A 159 -5.00 -26.17 4.43
N ASP A 160 -6.04 -25.36 4.33
CA ASP A 160 -6.85 -24.91 5.47
C ASP A 160 -7.39 -26.11 6.29
N ALA A 161 -7.89 -27.16 5.63
CA ALA A 161 -8.30 -28.40 6.29
C ALA A 161 -7.16 -29.12 7.03
N ALA A 162 -5.94 -29.10 6.49
CA ALA A 162 -4.77 -29.69 7.16
C ALA A 162 -4.37 -28.92 8.42
N PHE A 163 -4.67 -27.62 8.47
CA PHE A 163 -4.48 -26.75 9.64
C PHE A 163 -5.64 -26.79 10.64
N GLY A 164 -6.78 -27.42 10.30
CA GLY A 164 -7.96 -27.50 11.16
C GLY A 164 -8.94 -26.33 11.02
N VAL A 165 -8.91 -25.63 9.89
CA VAL A 165 -9.85 -24.54 9.62
C VAL A 165 -11.19 -25.14 9.19
N GLY A 166 -12.11 -25.36 10.13
CA GLY A 166 -13.48 -25.77 9.82
C GLY A 166 -14.14 -26.64 10.91
N GLY A 167 -15.05 -26.04 11.67
CA GLY A 167 -15.96 -26.73 12.57
C GLY A 167 -16.53 -25.84 13.67
N ASP A 168 -17.67 -25.21 13.42
CA ASP A 168 -18.56 -24.59 14.42
C ASP A 168 -18.01 -23.40 15.25
N SER A 169 -17.34 -22.41 14.64
CA SER A 169 -17.25 -21.09 15.26
C SER A 169 -18.50 -20.26 14.92
N GLU A 170 -19.49 -20.25 15.81
CA GLU A 170 -20.65 -19.34 15.77
C GLU A 170 -20.28 -17.84 15.99
N ALA A 171 -18.99 -17.51 15.97
CA ALA A 171 -18.50 -16.14 16.09
C ALA A 171 -18.24 -15.56 14.69
N ASP A 172 -18.67 -14.32 14.47
CA ASP A 172 -18.44 -13.52 13.25
C ASP A 172 -16.95 -13.20 12.95
N ASP A 173 -16.01 -13.95 13.53
CA ASP A 173 -14.56 -13.79 13.33
C ASP A 173 -14.04 -14.75 12.25
N ASP A 174 -13.09 -14.25 11.45
CA ASP A 174 -12.42 -14.97 10.36
C ASP A 174 -11.82 -16.29 10.92
N PRO A 175 -12.12 -17.47 10.34
CA PRO A 175 -11.72 -18.75 10.93
C PRO A 175 -10.20 -18.89 10.93
N ALA A 176 -9.63 -19.03 12.13
CA ALA A 176 -8.21 -19.23 12.37
C ALA A 176 -7.86 -20.73 12.47
N ALA A 177 -6.59 -21.08 12.25
CA ALA A 177 -6.13 -22.45 12.50
C ALA A 177 -6.19 -22.78 13.99
N ASP A 178 -6.91 -23.85 14.34
CA ASP A 178 -6.94 -24.39 15.71
C ASP A 178 -5.93 -25.54 15.91
N GLY A 179 -5.33 -26.05 14.82
CA GLY A 179 -4.38 -27.16 14.84
C GLY A 179 -5.03 -28.55 14.93
N THR A 180 -6.34 -28.65 14.78
CA THR A 180 -7.09 -29.93 14.84
C THR A 180 -7.08 -30.70 13.52
N GLY A 181 -6.51 -30.12 12.47
CA GLY A 181 -6.42 -30.71 11.15
C GLY A 181 -5.52 -31.94 11.09
N ASP A 182 -5.56 -32.63 9.95
CA ASP A 182 -4.83 -33.88 9.74
C ASP A 182 -3.31 -33.71 9.61
N GLY A 183 -2.82 -32.49 9.36
CA GLY A 183 -1.41 -32.22 9.11
C GLY A 183 -0.82 -32.98 7.92
N ASP A 184 -1.65 -33.46 6.98
CA ASP A 184 -1.19 -34.24 5.84
C ASP A 184 -0.67 -33.31 4.73
N TRP A 185 0.51 -32.76 4.98
CA TRP A 185 1.21 -31.85 4.08
C TRP A 185 1.57 -32.49 2.74
N ALA A 186 1.71 -33.82 2.70
CA ALA A 186 1.98 -34.55 1.47
C ALA A 186 0.77 -34.49 0.52
N ALA A 187 -0.44 -34.73 1.04
CA ALA A 187 -1.66 -34.56 0.26
C ALA A 187 -1.88 -33.10 -0.16
N CYS A 188 -1.54 -32.11 0.69
CA CYS A 188 -1.55 -30.71 0.32
C CYS A 188 -0.61 -30.41 -0.86
N LEU A 189 0.63 -30.94 -0.83
CA LEU A 189 1.58 -30.77 -1.94
C LEU A 189 1.07 -31.37 -3.25
N ASP A 190 0.40 -32.52 -3.21
CA ASP A 190 -0.16 -33.15 -4.40
C ASP A 190 -1.33 -32.34 -4.98
N ALA A 191 -2.11 -31.66 -4.12
CA ALA A 191 -3.20 -30.78 -4.53
C ALA A 191 -2.72 -29.43 -5.10
N ILE A 192 -1.63 -28.86 -4.58
CA ILE A 192 -1.16 -27.51 -4.96
C ILE A 192 -0.67 -27.46 -6.41
N PRO A 193 -1.31 -26.66 -7.30
CA PRO A 193 -0.88 -26.50 -8.68
C PRO A 193 0.51 -25.88 -8.78
N GLY A 194 1.32 -26.30 -9.76
CA GLY A 194 2.70 -25.83 -9.93
C GLY A 194 2.89 -24.32 -10.17
N LYS A 195 1.81 -23.58 -10.45
CA LYS A 195 1.80 -22.10 -10.56
C LYS A 195 1.96 -21.41 -9.19
N LEU A 196 1.54 -22.07 -8.10
CA LEU A 196 1.60 -21.58 -6.72
C LEU A 196 2.94 -21.94 -6.07
N ARG A 197 4.02 -21.36 -6.61
CA ARG A 197 5.38 -21.78 -6.26
C ARG A 197 5.73 -21.50 -4.81
N PHE A 198 5.24 -20.40 -4.24
CA PHE A 198 5.60 -19.99 -2.89
C PHE A 198 4.83 -20.80 -1.85
N GLU A 199 3.53 -20.93 -2.04
CA GLU A 199 2.62 -21.77 -1.27
C GLU A 199 3.15 -23.22 -1.23
N ARG A 200 3.46 -23.79 -2.41
CA ARG A 200 4.06 -25.12 -2.52
C ARG A 200 5.38 -25.24 -1.77
N SER A 201 6.21 -24.18 -1.79
CA SER A 201 7.51 -24.21 -1.10
C SER A 201 7.37 -24.19 0.42
N MET A 202 6.38 -23.46 0.95
CA MET A 202 6.07 -23.48 2.39
C MET A 202 5.60 -24.87 2.82
N VAL A 203 4.59 -25.41 2.13
CA VAL A 203 4.05 -26.75 2.44
C VAL A 203 5.11 -27.84 2.27
N HIS A 204 6.02 -27.69 1.31
CA HIS A 204 7.15 -28.61 1.16
C HIS A 204 8.05 -28.63 2.39
N ARG A 205 8.36 -27.47 2.98
CA ARG A 205 9.17 -27.42 4.21
C ARG A 205 8.46 -28.07 5.40
N LEU A 206 7.13 -27.94 5.49
CA LEU A 206 6.33 -28.63 6.50
C LEU A 206 6.37 -30.15 6.33
N ALA A 207 6.19 -30.63 5.10
CA ALA A 207 6.24 -32.06 4.78
C ALA A 207 7.64 -32.67 5.02
N ASP A 208 8.71 -31.96 4.64
CA ASP A 208 10.10 -32.41 4.79
C ASP A 208 10.50 -32.58 6.27
N ARG A 209 9.97 -31.72 7.15
CA ARG A 209 10.22 -31.80 8.60
C ARG A 209 9.18 -32.61 9.37
N GLY A 210 8.07 -33.00 8.75
CA GLY A 210 7.00 -33.74 9.40
C GLY A 210 6.34 -32.96 10.54
N VAL A 211 6.10 -31.66 10.34
CA VAL A 211 5.54 -30.76 11.36
C VAL A 211 4.14 -31.23 11.75
N ALA A 212 3.84 -31.33 13.03
CA ALA A 212 2.49 -31.66 13.48
C ALA A 212 1.56 -30.44 13.38
N ALA A 213 0.30 -30.62 12.98
CA ALA A 213 -0.68 -29.52 12.86
C ALA A 213 -0.95 -28.83 14.21
N ASP A 214 -0.85 -29.58 15.31
CA ASP A 214 -1.02 -29.13 16.69
C ASP A 214 0.28 -28.60 17.33
N ALA A 215 1.37 -28.47 16.56
CA ALA A 215 2.58 -27.83 17.05
C ALA A 215 2.28 -26.40 17.52
N PRO A 216 2.96 -25.91 18.58
CA PRO A 216 2.76 -24.56 19.11
C PRO A 216 2.78 -23.50 18.01
N ALA A 217 1.95 -22.47 18.13
CA ALA A 217 1.78 -21.45 17.11
C ALA A 217 3.10 -20.75 16.74
N ASP A 218 3.99 -20.58 17.73
CA ASP A 218 5.31 -19.93 17.66
C ASP A 218 6.47 -20.89 17.31
N HIS A 219 6.19 -22.16 16.99
CA HIS A 219 7.21 -23.17 16.73
C HIS A 219 8.14 -22.80 15.55
N ASP A 220 9.45 -23.02 15.71
CA ASP A 220 10.51 -22.68 14.73
C ASP A 220 10.28 -23.27 13.32
N ASP A 221 9.57 -24.39 13.22
CA ASP A 221 9.26 -25.00 11.92
C ASP A 221 8.25 -24.18 11.09
N TRP A 222 7.37 -23.42 11.73
CA TRP A 222 6.48 -22.49 11.05
C TRP A 222 7.25 -21.30 10.48
N TRP A 223 8.19 -20.75 11.26
CA TRP A 223 9.14 -19.74 10.78
C TRP A 223 9.97 -20.28 9.61
N HIS A 224 10.47 -21.51 9.75
CA HIS A 224 11.19 -22.17 8.67
C HIS A 224 10.33 -22.29 7.40
N ALA A 225 9.04 -22.60 7.50
CA ALA A 225 8.15 -22.62 6.35
C ALA A 225 7.96 -21.23 5.74
N LEU A 226 7.71 -20.18 6.55
CA LEU A 226 7.58 -18.79 6.08
C LEU A 226 8.81 -18.31 5.31
N GLU A 227 10.02 -18.65 5.78
CA GLU A 227 11.27 -18.29 5.14
C GLU A 227 11.50 -18.98 3.77
N ALA A 228 10.53 -19.78 3.28
CA ALA A 228 10.54 -20.31 1.92
C ALA A 228 10.40 -19.22 0.86
N VAL A 229 9.74 -18.11 1.21
CA VAL A 229 9.60 -16.96 0.32
C VAL A 229 10.87 -16.11 0.28
N PRO A 230 11.16 -15.40 -0.82
CA PRO A 230 12.32 -14.52 -0.90
C PRO A 230 12.17 -13.31 0.04
N SER A 231 13.30 -12.73 0.46
CA SER A 231 13.35 -11.65 1.46
C SER A 231 12.55 -10.40 1.10
N ASN A 232 12.35 -10.11 -0.19
CA ASN A 232 11.48 -9.01 -0.62
C ASN A 232 10.00 -9.28 -0.32
N LEU A 233 9.56 -10.54 -0.37
CA LEU A 233 8.19 -10.93 -0.02
C LEU A 233 8.00 -11.03 1.50
N GLN A 234 9.03 -11.48 2.23
CA GLN A 234 9.04 -11.44 3.71
C GLN A 234 8.79 -10.02 4.24
N ARG A 235 9.61 -9.06 3.77
CA ARG A 235 9.39 -7.62 4.06
C ARG A 235 8.03 -7.11 3.61
N LEU A 236 7.51 -7.62 2.49
CA LEU A 236 6.21 -7.16 1.97
C LEU A 236 5.07 -7.47 2.94
N PHE A 237 5.08 -8.62 3.62
CA PHE A 237 4.04 -8.97 4.59
C PHE A 237 3.97 -7.96 5.73
N VAL A 238 5.11 -7.68 6.36
CA VAL A 238 5.21 -6.72 7.47
C VAL A 238 4.83 -5.32 7.03
N ASN A 239 5.35 -4.88 5.88
CA ASN A 239 4.97 -3.58 5.32
C ASN A 239 3.48 -3.51 4.94
N ALA A 240 2.85 -4.62 4.57
CA ALA A 240 1.41 -4.67 4.28
C ALA A 240 0.57 -4.57 5.56
N ALA A 241 0.98 -5.19 6.68
CA ALA A 241 0.33 -5.00 7.98
C ALA A 241 0.41 -3.53 8.42
N GLN A 242 1.58 -2.90 8.32
CA GLN A 242 1.75 -1.46 8.59
C GLN A 242 0.85 -0.60 7.70
N SER A 243 0.76 -0.95 6.41
CA SER A 243 -0.11 -0.24 5.44
C SER A 243 -1.59 -0.36 5.80
N TYR A 244 -2.02 -1.53 6.30
CA TYR A 244 -3.39 -1.78 6.74
C TYR A 244 -3.73 -0.97 8.01
N LEU A 245 -2.86 -1.00 9.01
CA LEU A 245 -3.01 -0.22 10.25
C LEU A 245 -3.05 1.29 9.95
N PHE A 246 -2.17 1.77 9.07
CA PHE A 246 -2.19 3.15 8.60
C PHE A 246 -3.55 3.51 7.96
N ASN A 247 -4.08 2.66 7.06
CA ASN A 247 -5.38 2.90 6.45
C ASN A 247 -6.52 2.99 7.49
N ARG A 248 -6.49 2.13 8.52
CA ARG A 248 -7.46 2.18 9.63
C ARG A 248 -7.33 3.47 10.44
N ILE A 249 -6.10 3.89 10.79
CA ILE A 249 -5.84 5.15 11.51
C ILE A 249 -6.37 6.35 10.73
N VAL A 250 -6.07 6.41 9.43
CA VAL A 250 -6.55 7.49 8.56
C VAL A 250 -8.08 7.49 8.45
N SER A 251 -8.70 6.31 8.37
CA SER A 251 -10.16 6.17 8.34
C SER A 251 -10.80 6.63 9.65
N GLU A 252 -10.20 6.30 10.79
CA GLU A 252 -10.70 6.72 12.10
C GLU A 252 -10.54 8.22 12.32
N ARG A 253 -9.41 8.81 11.89
CA ARG A 253 -9.22 10.26 11.89
C ARG A 253 -10.32 10.98 11.11
N LEU A 254 -10.67 10.46 9.93
CA LEU A 254 -11.76 10.99 9.12
C LEU A 254 -13.11 10.85 9.83
N ARG A 255 -13.40 9.70 10.46
CA ARG A 255 -14.65 9.46 11.21
C ARG A 255 -14.81 10.41 12.39
N ARG A 256 -13.73 10.76 13.11
CA ARG A 256 -13.75 11.75 14.19
C ARG A 256 -13.78 13.20 13.71
N GLY A 257 -13.70 13.43 12.39
CA GLY A 257 -13.77 14.77 11.81
C GLY A 257 -12.50 15.61 11.99
N LEU A 258 -11.37 14.96 12.29
CA LEU A 258 -10.09 15.67 12.41
C LEU A 258 -9.60 16.12 11.02
N PRO A 259 -9.07 17.34 10.89
CA PRO A 259 -8.60 17.84 9.61
C PRO A 259 -7.36 17.08 9.11
N PHE A 260 -7.20 17.06 7.79
CA PHE A 260 -6.09 16.41 7.09
C PHE A 260 -5.09 17.44 6.55
N ASP A 261 -5.59 18.63 6.24
CA ASP A 261 -4.90 19.76 5.63
C ASP A 261 -4.11 20.61 6.64
N ARG A 262 -4.34 20.43 7.94
CA ARG A 262 -3.73 21.17 9.05
C ARG A 262 -3.65 20.29 10.30
N PRO A 263 -2.67 20.51 11.19
CA PRO A 263 -2.52 19.74 12.41
C PRO A 263 -3.53 20.15 13.48
N VAL A 264 -3.78 19.24 14.42
CA VAL A 264 -4.31 19.53 15.75
C VAL A 264 -3.23 19.25 16.80
N ALA A 265 -3.44 19.70 18.04
CA ALA A 265 -2.52 19.40 19.13
C ALA A 265 -2.41 17.88 19.33
N GLY A 266 -1.18 17.39 19.41
CA GLY A 266 -0.83 15.98 19.51
C GLY A 266 -0.45 15.31 18.18
N ASP A 267 -0.65 15.98 17.04
CA ASP A 267 -0.18 15.47 15.76
C ASP A 267 1.35 15.43 15.67
N VAL A 268 1.84 14.52 14.83
CA VAL A 268 3.21 14.56 14.31
C VAL A 268 3.16 14.98 12.85
N VAL A 269 3.89 16.03 12.50
CA VAL A 269 4.03 16.51 11.13
C VAL A 269 5.40 16.18 10.57
N CYS A 270 5.49 16.14 9.25
CA CYS A 270 6.75 16.15 8.52
C CYS A 270 6.85 17.43 7.66
N PHE A 271 8.05 17.78 7.20
CA PHE A 271 8.27 18.95 6.34
C PHE A 271 8.43 18.56 4.87
N ALA A 272 8.34 19.53 3.96
CA ALA A 272 8.59 19.28 2.55
C ALA A 272 10.08 19.00 2.25
N ASP A 273 10.31 18.07 1.34
CA ASP A 273 11.59 17.87 0.66
C ASP A 273 11.87 19.09 -0.23
N GLY A 274 13.00 19.77 0.02
CA GLY A 274 13.41 20.96 -0.71
C GLY A 274 13.99 20.65 -2.09
N ASP A 275 14.40 19.41 -2.35
CA ASP A 275 15.00 18.96 -3.60
C ASP A 275 13.96 18.35 -4.56
N ALA A 276 12.72 18.16 -4.11
CA ALA A 276 11.65 17.62 -4.92
C ALA A 276 11.20 18.60 -6.02
N PRO A 277 10.79 18.09 -7.21
CA PRO A 277 10.19 18.91 -8.25
C PRO A 277 8.99 19.71 -7.74
N ALA A 278 8.88 20.98 -8.16
CA ALA A 278 7.82 21.89 -7.71
C ALA A 278 6.38 21.39 -7.96
N ALA A 279 6.19 20.49 -8.94
CA ALA A 279 4.90 19.87 -9.24
C ALA A 279 4.49 18.77 -8.23
N LEU A 280 5.36 18.41 -7.28
CA LEU A 280 5.11 17.35 -6.31
C LEU A 280 5.00 17.91 -4.90
N TYR A 281 3.93 17.52 -4.22
CA TYR A 281 3.84 17.64 -2.77
C TYR A 281 4.64 16.49 -2.15
N ALA A 282 5.91 16.76 -1.80
CA ALA A 282 6.86 15.75 -1.37
C ALA A 282 7.11 15.83 0.16
N PRO A 283 6.36 15.06 0.98
CA PRO A 283 6.62 14.95 2.41
C PRO A 283 7.95 14.22 2.68
N ASP A 284 8.84 14.87 3.43
CA ASP A 284 10.10 14.31 3.93
C ASP A 284 9.92 13.81 5.37
N THR A 285 9.74 12.51 5.51
CA THR A 285 9.45 11.82 6.77
C THR A 285 10.66 11.66 7.68
N ASP A 286 11.86 12.04 7.24
CA ASP A 286 13.05 12.07 8.09
C ASP A 286 13.07 13.34 8.98
N ARG A 287 12.22 14.32 8.66
CA ARG A 287 12.10 15.60 9.37
C ARG A 287 10.77 15.70 10.09
N LEU A 288 10.66 14.99 11.20
CA LEU A 288 9.43 14.95 12.02
C LEU A 288 9.41 16.03 13.11
N GLN A 289 8.22 16.52 13.43
CA GLN A 289 7.96 17.40 14.55
C GLN A 289 6.61 17.10 15.21
N ARG A 290 6.60 16.90 16.53
CA ARG A 290 5.37 16.90 17.33
C ARG A 290 4.79 18.31 17.44
N VAL A 291 3.47 18.40 17.37
CA VAL A 291 2.72 19.66 17.46
C VAL A 291 2.01 19.69 18.81
N ASP A 292 2.49 20.55 19.72
CA ASP A 292 1.76 20.92 20.93
C ASP A 292 0.75 22.05 20.64
N ALA A 293 -0.10 22.36 21.62
CA ALA A 293 -1.14 23.40 21.48
C ALA A 293 -0.57 24.77 21.08
N ASP A 294 0.62 25.13 21.56
CA ASP A 294 1.27 26.42 21.29
C ASP A 294 1.80 26.53 19.84
N ARG A 295 2.02 25.40 19.17
CA ARG A 295 2.60 25.34 17.82
C ARG A 295 1.57 25.13 16.71
N VAL A 296 0.32 24.80 17.04
CA VAL A 296 -0.74 24.51 16.05
C VAL A 296 -0.85 25.62 15.00
N ASP A 297 -0.91 26.89 15.40
CA ASP A 297 -1.07 28.03 14.49
C ASP A 297 0.15 28.22 13.56
N VAL A 298 1.36 28.00 14.08
CA VAL A 298 2.59 28.14 13.30
C VAL A 298 2.67 27.04 12.26
N VAL A 299 2.41 25.79 12.66
CA VAL A 299 2.50 24.63 11.76
C VAL A 299 1.35 24.63 10.74
N SER A 300 0.15 25.07 11.13
CA SER A 300 -0.98 25.24 10.18
C SER A 300 -0.61 26.17 9.01
N ARG A 301 0.06 27.29 9.28
CA ARG A 301 0.58 28.18 8.21
C ARG A 301 1.62 27.52 7.31
N HIS A 302 2.39 26.56 7.82
CA HIS A 302 3.29 25.76 6.98
C HIS A 302 2.52 24.77 6.11
N CYS A 303 1.46 24.14 6.64
CA CYS A 303 0.59 23.23 5.90
C CYS A 303 -0.21 23.93 4.79
N GLU A 304 -0.71 25.14 5.05
CA GLU A 304 -1.36 26.01 4.06
C GLU A 304 -0.43 26.34 2.88
N ARG A 305 0.87 26.46 3.15
CA ARG A 305 1.90 26.75 2.13
C ARG A 305 2.50 25.51 1.48
N GLY A 306 1.98 24.31 1.78
CA GLY A 306 2.51 23.04 1.29
C GLY A 306 3.92 22.70 1.81
N ARG A 307 4.32 23.25 2.95
CA ARG A 307 5.68 23.07 3.54
C ARG A 307 5.71 22.09 4.71
N ALA A 308 4.56 21.70 5.23
CA ALA A 308 4.43 20.70 6.29
C ALA A 308 3.19 19.84 6.04
N PHE A 309 3.21 18.60 6.51
CA PHE A 309 2.16 17.62 6.27
C PHE A 309 1.88 16.82 7.54
N VAL A 310 0.60 16.68 7.90
CA VAL A 310 0.16 15.81 8.98
C VAL A 310 0.46 14.36 8.62
N THR A 311 0.95 13.58 9.59
CA THR A 311 1.36 12.19 9.37
C THR A 311 0.68 11.22 10.32
N ALA A 312 0.51 9.98 9.86
CA ALA A 312 0.15 8.83 10.70
C ALA A 312 1.27 7.78 10.64
N PRO A 313 1.40 6.92 11.67
CA PRO A 313 2.49 5.97 11.76
C PRO A 313 2.33 4.82 10.75
N LEU A 314 3.47 4.41 10.19
CA LEU A 314 3.70 3.04 9.73
C LEU A 314 4.43 2.34 10.88
N VAL A 315 3.64 1.74 11.78
CA VAL A 315 4.09 1.27 13.09
C VAL A 315 5.29 0.31 13.02
N GLY A 316 6.26 0.49 13.90
CA GLY A 316 7.38 -0.42 14.10
C GLY A 316 8.14 -0.06 15.38
N THR A 317 9.23 -0.75 15.66
CA THR A 317 9.91 -0.74 16.97
C THR A 317 10.37 0.65 17.45
N GLU A 318 10.70 1.56 16.54
CA GLU A 318 11.17 2.92 16.85
C GLU A 318 10.08 3.99 16.60
N THR A 319 8.83 3.59 16.34
CA THR A 319 7.76 4.52 15.97
C THR A 319 7.13 5.20 17.18
N ALA A 320 7.33 6.52 17.27
CA ALA A 320 6.62 7.35 18.25
C ALA A 320 5.18 7.63 17.78
N LEU A 321 4.20 7.28 18.61
CA LEU A 321 2.78 7.60 18.40
C LEU A 321 2.49 9.09 18.69
N GLY A 322 1.34 9.62 18.28
CA GLY A 322 0.89 10.98 18.61
C GLY A 322 0.48 11.16 20.09
N ASP A 323 0.16 12.39 20.48
CA ASP A 323 -0.51 12.70 21.77
C ASP A 323 -1.98 13.03 21.53
N GLY A 324 -2.73 13.21 22.63
CA GLY A 324 -4.11 13.67 22.60
C GLY A 324 -4.99 12.78 21.72
N GLU A 325 -5.96 13.41 21.04
CA GLU A 325 -6.90 12.70 20.17
C GLU A 325 -6.23 11.99 18.98
N PRO A 326 -5.24 12.57 18.26
CA PRO A 326 -4.48 11.82 17.25
C PRO A 326 -3.80 10.56 17.80
N GLY A 327 -3.18 10.66 18.98
CA GLY A 327 -2.56 9.51 19.64
C GLY A 327 -3.56 8.49 20.16
N GLU A 328 -4.75 8.91 20.57
CA GLU A 328 -5.86 8.01 20.95
C GLU A 328 -6.32 7.18 19.76
N ILE A 329 -6.53 7.81 18.60
CA ILE A 329 -6.85 7.10 17.35
C ILE A 329 -5.79 6.04 17.04
N GLU A 330 -4.51 6.41 17.10
CA GLU A 330 -3.41 5.49 16.83
C GLU A 330 -3.41 4.31 17.80
N ARG A 331 -3.55 4.56 19.11
CA ARG A 331 -3.59 3.51 20.15
C ARG A 331 -4.81 2.61 20.04
N GLU A 332 -5.99 3.16 19.76
CA GLU A 332 -7.22 2.38 19.63
C GLU A 332 -7.16 1.44 18.43
N VAL A 333 -6.69 1.92 17.27
CA VAL A 333 -6.55 1.05 16.08
C VAL A 333 -5.54 -0.08 16.31
N LEU A 334 -4.44 0.21 17.01
CA LEU A 334 -3.43 -0.78 17.37
C LEU A 334 -4.00 -1.80 18.38
N ALA A 335 -4.73 -1.34 19.40
CA ALA A 335 -5.38 -2.20 20.38
C ALA A 335 -6.45 -3.11 19.75
N ASP A 336 -7.29 -2.59 18.85
CA ASP A 336 -8.25 -3.38 18.08
C ASP A 336 -7.57 -4.45 17.22
N ALA A 337 -6.35 -4.19 16.77
CA ALA A 337 -5.56 -5.15 16.03
C ALA A 337 -4.74 -6.08 16.95
N GLY A 338 -4.74 -5.89 18.26
CA GLY A 338 -3.88 -6.62 19.19
C GLY A 338 -2.40 -6.49 18.82
N ILE A 339 -1.97 -5.29 18.43
CA ILE A 339 -0.59 -4.98 18.02
C ILE A 339 -0.04 -3.84 18.88
N GLU A 340 1.22 -3.94 19.26
CA GLU A 340 2.03 -2.87 19.84
C GLU A 340 3.27 -2.58 18.98
N PRO A 341 3.92 -1.40 19.10
CA PRO A 341 5.14 -1.11 18.33
C PRO A 341 6.27 -2.14 18.52
N GLY A 342 6.36 -2.77 19.69
CA GLY A 342 7.36 -3.79 20.02
C GLY A 342 7.21 -5.09 19.22
N ASP A 343 6.00 -5.39 18.75
CA ASP A 343 5.66 -6.62 17.99
C ASP A 343 6.31 -6.67 16.60
N PHE A 344 6.98 -5.59 16.19
CA PHE A 344 7.76 -5.52 14.96
C PHE A 344 9.25 -5.83 15.18
N ASP A 345 9.67 -6.20 16.40
CA ASP A 345 11.02 -6.72 16.71
C ASP A 345 11.11 -8.20 16.28
N LEU A 346 11.04 -8.41 14.97
CA LEU A 346 10.87 -9.72 14.35
C LEU A 346 12.20 -10.23 13.76
N PRO A 347 12.37 -11.55 13.59
CA PRO A 347 13.62 -12.10 13.10
C PRO A 347 13.92 -11.70 11.64
N GLY A 348 15.21 -11.49 11.35
CA GLY A 348 15.74 -11.41 10.00
C GLY A 348 15.11 -10.29 9.15
N GLU A 349 14.42 -10.67 8.07
CA GLU A 349 13.85 -9.72 7.11
C GLU A 349 12.43 -9.28 7.48
N PHE A 350 11.89 -9.76 8.61
CA PHE A 350 10.60 -9.36 9.14
C PHE A 350 10.71 -8.15 10.09
N ASP A 351 11.91 -7.83 10.60
CA ASP A 351 12.13 -6.63 11.43
C ASP A 351 11.65 -5.35 10.74
N SER A 352 11.03 -4.47 11.52
CA SER A 352 10.72 -3.11 11.07
C SER A 352 10.76 -2.08 12.18
N ARG A 353 11.63 -1.08 12.01
CA ARG A 353 11.67 0.14 12.85
C ARG A 353 10.44 1.02 12.71
N GLY A 354 9.70 0.86 11.62
CA GLY A 354 8.59 1.72 11.26
C GLY A 354 9.03 3.10 10.78
N THR A 355 8.05 3.93 10.44
CA THR A 355 8.23 5.31 9.95
C THR A 355 6.90 6.06 10.09
N ARG A 356 6.75 7.22 9.46
CA ARG A 356 5.46 7.91 9.33
C ARG A 356 5.16 8.20 7.87
N ARG A 357 3.90 8.44 7.54
CA ARG A 357 3.44 8.78 6.18
C ARG A 357 2.43 9.91 6.26
N ALA A 358 2.49 10.85 5.33
CA ALA A 358 1.52 11.93 5.24
C ALA A 358 0.09 11.37 5.06
N VAL A 359 -0.88 11.87 5.84
CA VAL A 359 -2.28 11.38 5.80
C VAL A 359 -3.07 11.94 4.61
N LEU A 360 -2.60 13.05 4.04
CA LEU A 360 -3.23 13.73 2.91
C LEU A 360 -2.34 13.60 1.66
N LEU A 361 -2.96 13.16 0.57
CA LEU A 361 -2.36 13.18 -0.77
C LEU A 361 -2.93 14.39 -1.51
N ARG A 362 -2.10 15.41 -1.74
CA ARG A 362 -2.43 16.57 -2.57
C ARG A 362 -1.83 16.44 -3.96
N THR A 363 -2.55 16.90 -4.97
CA THR A 363 -2.04 17.01 -6.34
C THR A 363 -2.78 18.10 -7.09
N ASP A 364 -2.09 18.71 -8.05
CA ASP A 364 -2.74 19.54 -9.06
C ASP A 364 -3.32 18.63 -10.13
N LEU A 365 -4.63 18.75 -10.33
CA LEU A 365 -5.43 17.94 -11.20
C LEU A 365 -5.93 18.78 -12.38
N ASP A 366 -5.73 18.24 -13.57
CA ASP A 366 -6.32 18.69 -14.80
C ASP A 366 -7.27 17.61 -15.33
N VAL A 367 -8.52 17.98 -15.60
CA VAL A 367 -9.50 17.08 -16.20
C VAL A 367 -10.00 17.66 -17.51
N THR A 368 -9.95 16.87 -18.58
CA THR A 368 -10.56 17.20 -19.87
C THR A 368 -11.55 16.13 -20.27
N PHE A 369 -12.51 16.45 -21.13
CA PHE A 369 -13.46 15.46 -21.68
C PHE A 369 -13.24 15.27 -23.18
N ALA A 370 -13.22 14.02 -23.62
CA ALA A 370 -13.15 13.64 -25.02
C ALA A 370 -14.13 12.50 -25.29
N ASP A 371 -15.05 12.71 -26.23
CA ASP A 371 -16.09 11.74 -26.60
C ASP A 371 -16.95 11.26 -25.40
N GLY A 372 -17.20 12.14 -24.43
CA GLY A 372 -17.94 11.84 -23.20
C GLY A 372 -17.10 11.30 -22.04
N ASP A 373 -15.88 10.84 -22.32
CA ASP A 373 -15.01 10.24 -21.30
C ASP A 373 -14.05 11.27 -20.67
N PRO A 374 -13.91 11.29 -19.33
CA PRO A 374 -12.94 12.13 -18.66
C PRO A 374 -11.51 11.59 -18.80
N ARG A 375 -10.57 12.50 -19.00
CA ARG A 375 -9.12 12.29 -18.96
C ARG A 375 -8.54 13.10 -17.82
N PHE A 376 -7.89 12.42 -16.89
CA PHE A 376 -7.26 13.00 -15.71
C PHE A 376 -5.75 13.07 -15.93
N ALA A 377 -5.16 14.25 -15.76
CA ALA A 377 -3.72 14.47 -15.74
C ALA A 377 -3.30 15.05 -14.38
N PHE A 378 -2.32 14.41 -13.74
CA PHE A 378 -1.85 14.77 -12.41
C PHE A 378 -0.47 14.17 -12.11
N ALA A 379 0.20 14.64 -11.06
CA ALA A 379 1.49 14.10 -10.61
C ALA A 379 1.45 13.71 -9.14
N LEU A 380 1.97 12.53 -8.80
CA LEU A 380 2.00 12.01 -7.42
C LEU A 380 3.43 11.69 -6.98
N PRO A 381 3.79 11.94 -5.71
CA PRO A 381 5.07 11.54 -5.16
C PRO A 381 5.19 10.01 -5.11
N SER A 382 6.42 9.52 -4.97
CA SER A 382 6.68 8.09 -4.81
C SER A 382 5.94 7.51 -3.60
N GLY A 383 5.55 6.24 -3.69
CA GLY A 383 4.74 5.57 -2.66
C GLY A 383 3.24 5.93 -2.65
N SER A 384 2.78 6.84 -3.52
CA SER A 384 1.36 7.15 -3.73
C SER A 384 0.73 6.31 -4.85
N TYR A 385 -0.59 6.17 -4.81
CA TYR A 385 -1.34 5.31 -5.73
C TYR A 385 -2.36 6.12 -6.53
N ALA A 386 -2.24 6.12 -7.86
CA ALA A 386 -3.21 6.78 -8.76
C ALA A 386 -4.64 6.25 -8.58
N THR A 387 -4.78 4.95 -8.26
CA THR A 387 -6.07 4.32 -7.99
C THR A 387 -6.78 4.92 -6.76
N VAL A 388 -6.04 5.40 -5.76
CA VAL A 388 -6.63 6.05 -4.57
C VAL A 388 -7.25 7.40 -4.94
N LEU A 389 -6.60 8.17 -5.81
CA LEU A 389 -7.18 9.41 -6.34
C LEU A 389 -8.40 9.12 -7.23
N LEU A 390 -8.25 8.21 -8.20
CA LEU A 390 -9.33 7.92 -9.16
C LEU A 390 -10.56 7.28 -8.52
N ARG A 391 -10.39 6.50 -7.45
CA ARG A 391 -11.50 5.94 -6.67
C ARG A 391 -12.44 7.03 -6.14
N GLU A 392 -11.92 8.22 -5.87
CA GLU A 392 -12.74 9.34 -5.41
C GLU A 392 -13.64 9.92 -6.51
N PHE A 393 -13.39 9.59 -7.78
CA PHE A 393 -14.22 9.95 -8.93
C PHE A 393 -15.10 8.80 -9.41
N THR A 394 -14.54 7.58 -9.52
CA THR A 394 -15.28 6.43 -10.04
C THR A 394 -16.24 5.83 -9.01
N LYS A 395 -15.90 5.93 -7.71
CA LYS A 395 -16.61 5.28 -6.60
C LYS A 395 -16.79 3.76 -6.76
N SER A 396 -15.99 3.13 -7.62
CA SER A 396 -16.01 1.70 -7.87
C SER A 396 -15.30 0.91 -6.78
N GLY A 397 -15.61 -0.40 -6.70
CA GLY A 397 -14.91 -1.32 -5.83
C GLY A 397 -13.42 -1.44 -6.22
N PRO A 398 -12.54 -1.81 -5.28
CA PRO A 398 -11.12 -1.95 -5.57
C PRO A 398 -10.80 -2.98 -6.67
N LEU A 399 -11.64 -4.01 -6.80
CA LEU A 399 -11.54 -5.06 -7.82
C LEU A 399 -12.02 -4.61 -9.21
N ASP A 400 -12.74 -3.49 -9.29
CA ASP A 400 -13.33 -2.94 -10.51
C ASP A 400 -12.48 -1.80 -11.10
N LEU A 401 -11.32 -1.51 -10.51
CA LEU A 401 -10.47 -0.34 -10.77
C LEU A 401 -9.14 -0.64 -11.46
#